data_AF-A0A817PE55-F1
#
_entry.id   AF-A0A817PE55-F1
#
_cell.length_a   1.000
_cell.length_b   1.000
_cell.length_c   1.000
_cell.angle_alpha   90.00
_cell.angle_beta   90.00
_cell.angle_gamma   90.00
#
_symmetry.space_group_name_H-M   'P 1'
#
loop_
_entity.id
_entity.type
_entity.pdbx_description
1 polymer ?
#
loop_
_entity_poly.entity_id
_entity_poly.type
_entity_poly.pdbx_seq_one_letter_code
_entity_poly.pdbx_strand_id
1 'polypeptide(L)'
;MWPEVEQAASKHRYELVLSGDKITKRLEVKNELDPTIWTLIQLNFLEISQCPLVETLSEDIGKLINLSTLTLTSNKLYKLPEQMKNLENMRHLNLSNNQLKAINQDFFLQLNHLETLNLSNNLLESLPPFSSENNKKLAIINLSHNKLEMLPDFPEQLENLSQIDLSSNQFKDFPKTLLQINSLKILIIDSNQLTEIPSQLSQLNRLKEIRFKSNPLKDNRLKKLMEQDKFKAVLEYLAKQWNEQQKSITTTTTTTSKSLPAKQQELNEEYQNKIEILHYDQPGDLKGRQITILPRVLNVRPHILCCIVRNIDLETPGNLKKFLNLQNELHDEICQKRTLATIGTHDLSLISGNLIYDARDPDEIGLVPLGKGPKLVSARDFYDQLCREAEHERKLKKRNQLSGLNKYLTLLEDQHDFPCLSDQDRYVISLPPLTNAERSKLSPSSESILIEITSNHSMDICRRVMDLILQKMIEIKLGKTSKDLNIRQTLILQQTKVVDDKGQLKTTFPSRTDLHWNENSNLPILIERLTIEK
;
A
#
# COMPACT_ATOMS: atom_id res chain seq x y z
N MET A 1 -29.79 -16.98 33.38
CA MET A 1 -30.00 -17.55 32.05
C MET A 1 -31.30 -17.01 31.50
N TRP A 2 -31.27 -16.37 30.34
CA TRP A 2 -32.44 -15.89 29.62
C TRP A 2 -33.18 -17.07 28.97
N PRO A 3 -34.53 -17.09 28.94
CA PRO A 3 -35.31 -18.23 28.44
C PRO A 3 -34.96 -18.67 27.02
N GLU A 4 -34.63 -17.71 26.14
CA GLU A 4 -34.24 -17.96 24.75
C GLU A 4 -32.88 -18.66 24.67
N VAL A 5 -31.96 -18.29 25.56
CA VAL A 5 -30.61 -18.88 25.68
C VAL A 5 -30.72 -20.30 26.25
N GLU A 6 -31.53 -20.50 27.29
CA GLU A 6 -31.81 -21.82 27.86
C GLU A 6 -32.48 -22.75 26.84
N GLN A 7 -33.44 -22.23 26.06
CA GLN A 7 -34.08 -22.99 25.00
C GLN A 7 -33.08 -23.37 23.89
N ALA A 8 -32.19 -22.46 23.50
CA ALA A 8 -31.15 -22.74 22.52
C ALA A 8 -30.17 -23.82 23.02
N ALA A 9 -29.77 -23.75 24.30
CA ALA A 9 -28.90 -24.73 24.94
C ALA A 9 -29.56 -26.12 25.02
N SER A 10 -30.74 -26.21 25.63
CA SER A 10 -31.43 -27.49 25.87
C SER A 10 -31.82 -28.22 24.57
N LYS A 11 -32.24 -27.47 23.55
CA LYS A 11 -32.66 -28.02 22.26
C LYS A 11 -31.53 -28.10 21.23
N HIS A 12 -30.28 -27.81 21.61
CA HIS A 12 -29.11 -27.87 20.73
C HIS A 12 -29.31 -27.08 19.43
N ARG A 13 -29.86 -25.86 19.53
CA ARG A 13 -30.09 -25.00 18.37
C ARG A 13 -28.79 -24.39 17.88
N TYR A 14 -28.73 -24.17 16.56
CA TYR A 14 -27.64 -23.49 15.87
C TYR A 14 -27.92 -21.99 15.64
N GLU A 15 -29.07 -21.50 16.11
CA GLU A 15 -29.53 -20.14 15.88
C GLU A 15 -30.06 -19.52 17.17
N LEU A 16 -29.71 -18.27 17.40
CA LEU A 16 -30.21 -17.48 18.53
C LEU A 16 -30.54 -16.07 18.08
N VAL A 17 -31.77 -15.63 18.37
CA VAL A 17 -32.26 -14.27 18.10
C VAL A 17 -32.63 -13.61 19.42
N LEU A 18 -32.00 -12.47 19.70
CA LEU A 18 -32.27 -11.62 20.84
C LEU A 18 -32.60 -10.22 20.31
N SER A 19 -33.88 -9.87 20.25
CA SER A 19 -34.28 -8.58 19.69
C SER A 19 -35.45 -7.91 20.39
N GLY A 20 -35.47 -6.58 20.28
CA GLY A 20 -36.56 -5.70 20.69
C GLY A 20 -36.72 -5.51 22.21
N ASP A 21 -37.85 -4.92 22.59
CA ASP A 21 -38.11 -4.40 23.94
C ASP A 21 -37.95 -5.43 25.07
N LYS A 22 -38.19 -6.71 24.78
CA LYS A 22 -38.07 -7.78 25.78
C LYS A 22 -36.62 -7.91 26.28
N ILE A 23 -35.66 -7.79 25.37
CA ILE A 23 -34.24 -7.86 25.70
C ILE A 23 -33.81 -6.56 26.38
N THR A 24 -34.24 -5.42 25.86
CA THR A 24 -33.99 -4.09 26.45
C THR A 24 -34.43 -4.02 27.90
N LYS A 25 -35.64 -4.47 28.24
CA LYS A 25 -36.13 -4.51 29.64
C LYS A 25 -35.26 -5.35 30.57
N ARG A 26 -34.62 -6.41 30.06
CA ARG A 26 -33.70 -7.23 30.87
C ARG A 26 -32.35 -6.53 31.06
N LEU A 27 -31.89 -5.84 30.02
CA LEU A 27 -30.70 -4.99 30.07
C LEU A 27 -30.87 -3.81 31.03
N GLU A 28 -32.07 -3.24 31.18
CA GLU A 28 -32.32 -2.18 32.18
C GLU A 28 -32.04 -2.62 33.63
N VAL A 29 -32.18 -3.91 33.92
CA VAL A 29 -31.99 -4.44 35.28
C VAL A 29 -30.53 -4.79 35.57
N LYS A 30 -29.84 -5.42 34.61
CA LYS A 30 -28.48 -5.96 34.82
C LYS A 30 -27.37 -5.23 34.06
N ASN A 31 -27.73 -4.38 33.10
CA ASN A 31 -26.83 -3.67 32.19
C ASN A 31 -25.81 -4.56 31.44
N GLU A 32 -26.12 -5.85 31.28
CA GLU A 32 -25.26 -6.81 30.59
C GLU A 32 -26.10 -7.86 29.87
N LEU A 33 -25.59 -8.32 28.72
CA LEU A 33 -26.12 -9.50 28.03
C LEU A 33 -25.87 -10.74 28.88
N ASP A 34 -26.75 -11.74 28.75
CA ASP A 34 -26.56 -13.00 29.49
C ASP A 34 -25.23 -13.67 29.09
N PRO A 35 -24.28 -13.86 30.02
CA PRO A 35 -22.96 -14.39 29.70
C PRO A 35 -23.00 -15.84 29.19
N THR A 36 -24.10 -16.56 29.43
CA THR A 36 -24.29 -17.93 28.93
C THR A 36 -24.53 -17.99 27.43
N ILE A 37 -24.78 -16.85 26.75
CA ILE A 37 -24.78 -16.79 25.28
C ILE A 37 -23.43 -17.28 24.72
N TRP A 38 -22.33 -16.89 25.38
CA TRP A 38 -20.98 -17.15 24.89
C TRP A 38 -20.51 -18.60 25.09
N THR A 39 -21.30 -19.43 25.79
CA THR A 39 -21.03 -20.86 25.94
C THR A 39 -21.69 -21.70 24.84
N LEU A 40 -22.56 -21.11 24.01
CA LEU A 40 -23.27 -21.78 22.91
C LEU A 40 -22.40 -21.86 21.65
N ILE A 41 -21.24 -22.54 21.76
CA ILE A 41 -20.24 -22.66 20.68
C ILE A 41 -20.76 -23.32 19.40
N GLN A 42 -21.92 -23.99 19.46
CA GLN A 42 -22.57 -24.60 18.30
C GLN A 42 -23.33 -23.60 17.43
N LEU A 43 -23.49 -22.34 17.82
CA LEU A 43 -24.25 -21.37 17.04
C LEU A 43 -23.58 -21.08 15.69
N ASN A 44 -24.38 -21.13 14.62
CA ASN A 44 -24.04 -20.69 13.27
C ASN A 44 -24.64 -19.31 12.96
N PHE A 45 -25.76 -18.96 13.61
CA PHE A 45 -26.44 -17.68 13.48
C PHE A 45 -26.67 -17.05 14.85
N LEU A 46 -26.23 -15.81 15.01
CA LEU A 46 -26.53 -14.99 16.17
C LEU A 46 -27.04 -13.62 15.73
N GLU A 47 -28.22 -13.26 16.24
CA GLU A 47 -28.78 -11.92 16.10
C GLU A 47 -28.97 -11.28 17.47
N ILE A 48 -28.42 -10.08 17.65
CA ILE A 48 -28.70 -9.20 18.78
C ILE A 48 -29.06 -7.83 18.20
N SER A 49 -30.35 -7.53 18.07
CA SER A 49 -30.81 -6.34 17.33
C SER A 49 -31.78 -5.48 18.15
N GLN A 50 -31.85 -4.19 17.83
CA GLN A 50 -32.82 -3.27 18.44
C GLN A 50 -32.72 -3.21 19.98
N CYS A 51 -31.51 -3.33 20.51
CA CYS A 51 -31.22 -3.28 21.94
C CYS A 51 -30.38 -2.02 22.24
N PRO A 52 -31.02 -0.85 22.50
CA PRO A 52 -30.33 0.43 22.59
C PRO A 52 -29.46 0.60 23.85
N LEU A 53 -29.42 -0.39 24.73
CA LEU A 53 -28.54 -0.45 25.91
C LEU A 53 -27.28 -1.28 25.66
N VAL A 54 -27.17 -1.96 24.52
CA VAL A 54 -25.97 -2.71 24.15
C VAL A 54 -24.97 -1.74 23.52
N GLU A 55 -24.04 -1.26 24.35
CA GLU A 55 -22.96 -0.35 23.95
C GLU A 55 -21.62 -1.07 23.70
N THR A 56 -21.44 -2.26 24.30
CA THR A 56 -20.28 -3.12 24.12
C THR A 56 -20.70 -4.59 24.10
N LEU A 57 -19.79 -5.47 23.65
CA LEU A 57 -19.93 -6.93 23.72
C LEU A 57 -18.77 -7.51 24.54
N SER A 58 -18.98 -8.70 25.10
CA SER A 58 -17.89 -9.44 25.76
C SER A 58 -16.87 -9.93 24.73
N GLU A 59 -15.59 -9.99 25.14
CA GLU A 59 -14.53 -10.67 24.39
C GLU A 59 -14.83 -12.16 24.18
N ASP A 60 -15.68 -12.76 25.02
CA ASP A 60 -16.09 -14.15 24.87
C ASP A 60 -16.87 -14.44 23.57
N ILE A 61 -17.32 -13.42 22.83
CA ILE A 61 -17.92 -13.63 21.51
C ILE A 61 -16.97 -14.38 20.56
N GLY A 62 -15.65 -14.20 20.73
CA GLY A 62 -14.64 -14.93 19.96
C GLY A 62 -14.62 -16.44 20.18
N LYS A 63 -15.32 -16.95 21.21
CA LYS A 63 -15.49 -18.40 21.44
C LYS A 63 -16.51 -19.04 20.48
N LEU A 64 -17.37 -18.24 19.86
CA LEU A 64 -18.42 -18.71 18.96
C LEU A 64 -17.88 -18.98 17.55
N ILE A 65 -16.80 -19.78 17.47
CA ILE A 65 -15.99 -20.02 16.27
C ILE A 65 -16.75 -20.62 15.07
N ASN A 66 -17.94 -21.19 15.30
CA ASN A 66 -18.81 -21.75 14.25
C ASN A 66 -19.76 -20.72 13.63
N LEU A 67 -19.77 -19.48 14.11
CA LEU A 67 -20.65 -18.44 13.57
C LEU A 67 -20.35 -18.18 12.09
N SER A 68 -21.37 -18.37 11.28
CA SER A 68 -21.44 -18.02 9.86
C SER A 68 -22.15 -16.67 9.66
N THR A 69 -23.09 -16.33 10.53
CA THR A 69 -23.88 -15.11 10.42
C THR A 69 -24.01 -14.42 11.76
N LEU A 70 -23.58 -13.16 11.81
CA LEU A 70 -23.68 -12.31 12.98
C LEU A 70 -24.37 -11.00 12.61
N THR A 71 -25.52 -10.75 13.23
CA THR A 71 -26.29 -9.52 13.07
C THR A 71 -26.36 -8.79 14.40
N LEU A 72 -25.80 -7.58 14.46
CA LEU A 72 -25.78 -6.71 15.62
C LEU A 72 -26.35 -5.34 15.27
N THR A 73 -27.51 -5.30 14.60
CA THR A 73 -28.05 -4.07 14.00
C THR A 73 -28.91 -3.27 14.98
N SER A 74 -28.92 -1.94 14.83
CA SER A 74 -29.75 -1.03 15.63
C SER A 74 -29.48 -1.13 17.14
N ASN A 75 -28.20 -1.20 17.52
CA ASN A 75 -27.75 -1.08 18.90
C ASN A 75 -26.98 0.25 19.08
N LYS A 76 -26.16 0.37 20.13
CA LYS A 76 -25.30 1.54 20.36
C LYS A 76 -23.82 1.14 20.47
N LEU A 77 -23.40 0.11 19.75
CA LEU A 77 -22.01 -0.36 19.80
C LEU A 77 -21.06 0.76 19.36
N TYR A 78 -20.14 1.15 20.24
CA TYR A 78 -19.12 2.16 19.91
C TYR A 78 -17.75 1.54 19.57
N LYS A 79 -17.53 0.27 19.93
CA LYS A 79 -16.34 -0.53 19.59
C LYS A 79 -16.71 -2.01 19.42
N LEU A 80 -15.88 -2.75 18.68
CA LEU A 80 -15.95 -4.21 18.60
C LEU A 80 -14.92 -4.85 19.56
N PRO A 81 -15.23 -6.00 20.18
CA PRO A 81 -14.26 -6.78 20.94
C PRO A 81 -13.09 -7.26 20.07
N GLU A 82 -11.89 -7.31 20.63
CA GLU A 82 -10.70 -7.77 19.90
C GLU A 82 -10.82 -9.22 19.44
N GLN A 83 -11.41 -10.09 20.26
CA GLN A 83 -11.53 -11.52 19.97
C GLN A 83 -12.56 -11.83 18.88
N MET A 84 -13.35 -10.85 18.42
CA MET A 84 -14.29 -11.04 17.32
C MET A 84 -13.58 -11.37 15.99
N LYS A 85 -12.26 -11.11 15.87
CA LYS A 85 -11.44 -11.57 14.74
C LYS A 85 -11.33 -13.10 14.63
N ASN A 86 -11.56 -13.84 15.72
CA ASN A 86 -11.46 -15.30 15.76
C ASN A 86 -12.67 -16.01 15.10
N LEU A 87 -13.65 -15.25 14.60
CA LEU A 87 -14.84 -15.78 13.93
C LEU A 87 -14.51 -16.14 12.47
N GLU A 88 -13.57 -17.05 12.25
CA GLU A 88 -12.99 -17.39 10.94
C GLU A 88 -14.04 -17.93 9.93
N ASN A 89 -15.13 -18.52 10.43
CA ASN A 89 -16.22 -19.06 9.61
C ASN A 89 -17.26 -18.02 9.18
N MET A 90 -17.08 -16.76 9.56
CA MET A 90 -18.04 -15.68 9.28
C MET A 90 -18.22 -15.47 7.78
N ARG A 91 -19.46 -15.53 7.31
CA ARG A 91 -19.87 -15.23 5.92
C ARG A 91 -20.65 -13.95 5.82
N HIS A 92 -21.52 -13.68 6.80
CA HIS A 92 -22.42 -12.54 6.79
C HIS A 92 -22.29 -11.75 8.09
N LEU A 93 -21.74 -10.54 8.00
CA LEU A 93 -21.58 -9.65 9.14
C LEU A 93 -22.39 -8.36 8.93
N ASN A 94 -23.37 -8.14 9.80
CA ASN A 94 -24.18 -6.94 9.80
C ASN A 94 -24.03 -6.19 11.13
N LEU A 95 -23.35 -5.04 11.08
CA LEU A 95 -23.09 -4.14 12.20
C LEU A 95 -23.74 -2.76 11.97
N SER A 96 -24.75 -2.70 11.11
CA SER A 96 -25.38 -1.44 10.72
C SER A 96 -26.17 -0.77 11.85
N ASN A 97 -26.34 0.54 11.77
CA ASN A 97 -27.08 1.33 12.77
C ASN A 97 -26.48 1.17 14.19
N ASN A 98 -25.19 1.49 14.31
CA ASN A 98 -24.46 1.53 15.57
C ASN A 98 -23.72 2.88 15.69
N GLN A 99 -22.78 2.99 16.61
CA GLN A 99 -21.98 4.19 16.86
C GLN A 99 -20.47 3.92 16.69
N LEU A 100 -20.12 2.95 15.84
CA LEU A 100 -18.72 2.55 15.63
C LEU A 100 -17.95 3.71 15.00
N LYS A 101 -16.85 4.11 15.65
CA LYS A 101 -15.94 5.15 15.14
C LYS A 101 -14.73 4.57 14.40
N ALA A 102 -14.33 3.36 14.77
CA ALA A 102 -13.23 2.62 14.17
C ALA A 102 -13.47 1.11 14.28
N ILE A 103 -12.78 0.36 13.45
CA ILE A 103 -12.67 -1.10 13.50
C ILE A 103 -11.20 -1.46 13.79
N ASN A 104 -10.96 -2.52 14.56
CA ASN A 104 -9.60 -2.94 14.94
C ASN A 104 -8.74 -3.28 13.70
N GLN A 105 -7.44 -2.94 13.75
CA GLN A 105 -6.54 -2.96 12.59
C GLN A 105 -6.41 -4.33 11.91
N ASP A 106 -6.53 -5.41 12.67
CA ASP A 106 -6.37 -6.79 12.23
C ASP A 106 -7.71 -7.53 12.00
N PHE A 107 -8.84 -6.84 12.18
CA PHE A 107 -10.16 -7.47 12.20
C PHE A 107 -10.49 -8.24 10.92
N PHE A 108 -10.26 -7.63 9.75
CA PHE A 108 -10.55 -8.27 8.47
C PHE A 108 -9.48 -9.30 8.04
N LEU A 109 -8.32 -9.31 8.70
CA LEU A 109 -7.20 -10.17 8.33
C LEU A 109 -7.45 -11.65 8.62
N GLN A 110 -8.47 -12.02 9.39
CA GLN A 110 -8.77 -13.42 9.74
C GLN A 110 -10.10 -13.93 9.16
N LEU A 111 -10.88 -13.05 8.51
CA LEU A 111 -12.23 -13.39 8.02
C LEU A 111 -12.16 -13.98 6.60
N ASN A 112 -11.70 -15.22 6.52
CA ASN A 112 -11.40 -15.97 5.29
C ASN A 112 -12.64 -16.29 4.42
N HIS A 113 -13.82 -16.19 5.01
CA HIS A 113 -15.07 -16.61 4.41
C HIS A 113 -16.11 -15.51 4.27
N LEU A 114 -15.74 -14.26 4.57
CA LEU A 114 -16.66 -13.14 4.54
C LEU A 114 -17.16 -12.88 3.12
N GLU A 115 -18.47 -12.94 2.93
CA GLU A 115 -19.17 -12.74 1.66
C GLU A 115 -19.91 -11.40 1.66
N THR A 116 -20.51 -11.01 2.79
CA THR A 116 -21.27 -9.76 2.91
C THR A 116 -20.90 -9.00 4.17
N LEU A 117 -20.54 -7.73 4.02
CA LEU A 117 -20.22 -6.82 5.11
C LEU A 117 -21.15 -5.60 5.07
N ASN A 118 -21.89 -5.37 6.15
CA ASN A 118 -22.70 -4.18 6.31
C ASN A 118 -22.28 -3.40 7.56
N LEU A 119 -21.67 -2.24 7.36
CA LEU A 119 -21.25 -1.27 8.37
C LEU A 119 -21.99 0.07 8.22
N SER A 120 -23.10 0.09 7.47
CA SER A 120 -23.84 1.32 7.21
C SER A 120 -24.40 1.98 8.48
N ASN A 121 -24.62 3.29 8.45
CA ASN A 121 -25.18 4.04 9.57
C ASN A 121 -24.33 3.88 10.84
N ASN A 122 -23.06 4.25 10.73
CA ASN A 122 -22.10 4.29 11.82
C ASN A 122 -21.37 5.65 11.82
N LEU A 123 -20.29 5.78 12.58
CA LEU A 123 -19.49 7.00 12.68
C LEU A 123 -18.05 6.77 12.19
N LEU A 124 -17.85 5.81 11.28
CA LEU A 124 -16.52 5.38 10.83
C LEU A 124 -15.83 6.49 10.05
N GLU A 125 -14.62 6.85 10.47
CA GLU A 125 -13.76 7.83 9.79
C GLU A 125 -12.73 7.14 8.88
N SER A 126 -12.39 5.89 9.18
CA SER A 126 -11.51 5.04 8.38
C SER A 126 -11.89 3.56 8.52
N LEU A 127 -11.30 2.73 7.65
CA LEU A 127 -11.38 1.26 7.75
C LEU A 127 -9.96 0.66 7.77
N PRO A 128 -9.76 -0.43 8.52
CA PRO A 128 -8.52 -1.20 8.47
C PRO A 128 -8.38 -1.93 7.12
N PRO A 129 -7.16 -2.37 6.76
CA PRO A 129 -6.91 -3.01 5.49
C PRO A 129 -7.59 -4.37 5.36
N PHE A 130 -7.93 -4.73 4.12
CA PHE A 130 -8.40 -6.06 3.76
C PHE A 130 -7.22 -6.92 3.32
N SER A 131 -7.26 -8.21 3.64
CA SER A 131 -6.26 -9.19 3.22
C SER A 131 -6.60 -9.73 1.83
N SER A 132 -5.62 -9.72 0.93
CA SER A 132 -5.70 -10.30 -0.41
C SER A 132 -5.92 -11.82 -0.38
N GLU A 133 -5.40 -12.50 0.64
CA GLU A 133 -5.52 -13.95 0.78
C GLU A 133 -6.88 -14.35 1.35
N ASN A 134 -7.39 -13.56 2.29
CA ASN A 134 -8.49 -13.98 3.16
C ASN A 134 -9.85 -13.43 2.73
N ASN A 135 -9.92 -12.22 2.18
CA ASN A 135 -11.20 -11.59 1.85
C ASN A 135 -11.66 -11.84 0.40
N LYS A 136 -11.13 -12.87 -0.28
CA LYS A 136 -11.43 -13.20 -1.69
C LYS A 136 -12.91 -13.44 -1.96
N LYS A 137 -13.67 -13.91 -0.97
CA LYS A 137 -15.12 -14.21 -1.10
C LYS A 137 -16.02 -12.98 -0.96
N LEU A 138 -15.46 -11.84 -0.55
CA LEU A 138 -16.24 -10.65 -0.25
C LEU A 138 -16.92 -10.14 -1.53
N ALA A 139 -18.25 -10.15 -1.53
CA ALA A 139 -19.07 -9.89 -2.70
C ALA A 139 -19.88 -8.59 -2.58
N ILE A 140 -20.27 -8.23 -1.35
CA ILE A 140 -21.10 -7.05 -1.06
C ILE A 140 -20.54 -6.31 0.14
N ILE A 141 -20.29 -5.02 -0.03
CA ILE A 141 -19.86 -4.11 1.04
C ILE A 141 -20.83 -2.93 1.09
N ASN A 142 -21.42 -2.66 2.26
CA ASN A 142 -22.21 -1.46 2.51
C ASN A 142 -21.57 -0.63 3.62
N LEU A 143 -21.06 0.55 3.26
CA LEU A 143 -20.43 1.54 4.14
C LEU A 143 -21.20 2.87 4.14
N SER A 144 -22.44 2.88 3.64
CA SER A 144 -23.23 4.11 3.53
C SER A 144 -23.49 4.76 4.89
N HIS A 145 -23.71 6.08 4.90
CA HIS A 145 -24.00 6.84 6.13
C HIS A 145 -22.90 6.68 7.19
N ASN A 146 -21.67 7.03 6.82
CA ASN A 146 -20.50 7.08 7.70
C ASN A 146 -19.78 8.44 7.53
N LYS A 147 -18.54 8.56 8.03
CA LYS A 147 -17.70 9.75 7.93
C LYS A 147 -16.42 9.48 7.15
N LEU A 148 -16.45 8.53 6.21
CA LEU A 148 -15.26 8.13 5.46
C LEU A 148 -14.85 9.26 4.50
N GLU A 149 -13.59 9.70 4.60
CA GLU A 149 -12.96 10.58 3.61
C GLU A 149 -12.14 9.79 2.57
N MET A 150 -11.72 8.56 2.93
CA MET A 150 -10.93 7.67 2.08
C MET A 150 -11.27 6.20 2.37
N LEU A 151 -10.97 5.32 1.41
CA LEU A 151 -10.97 3.88 1.61
C LEU A 151 -9.54 3.39 1.85
N PRO A 152 -9.34 2.31 2.61
CA PRO A 152 -8.07 1.60 2.61
C PRO A 152 -7.80 1.06 1.20
N ASP A 153 -6.54 0.73 0.92
CA ASP A 153 -6.22 0.00 -0.31
C ASP A 153 -6.94 -1.35 -0.27
N PHE A 154 -7.85 -1.56 -1.23
CA PHE A 154 -8.35 -2.89 -1.48
C PHE A 154 -7.28 -3.69 -2.20
N PRO A 155 -7.05 -4.96 -1.81
CA PRO A 155 -6.15 -5.81 -2.56
C PRO A 155 -6.68 -5.98 -3.99
N GLU A 156 -5.78 -6.07 -4.98
CA GLU A 156 -6.11 -6.28 -6.41
C GLU A 156 -6.97 -7.53 -6.69
N GLN A 157 -7.19 -8.37 -5.67
CA GLN A 157 -7.78 -9.72 -5.72
C GLN A 157 -9.16 -9.81 -5.04
N LEU A 158 -9.89 -8.70 -4.87
CA LEU A 158 -11.33 -8.77 -4.54
C LEU A 158 -12.15 -9.23 -5.77
N GLU A 159 -11.82 -10.42 -6.28
CA GLU A 159 -12.33 -11.01 -7.52
C GLU A 159 -13.85 -11.22 -7.50
N ASN A 160 -14.46 -11.26 -6.32
CA ASN A 160 -15.90 -11.44 -6.14
C ASN A 160 -16.66 -10.16 -5.77
N LEU A 161 -15.96 -9.05 -5.45
CA LEU A 161 -16.64 -7.83 -5.01
C LEU A 161 -17.47 -7.24 -6.15
N SER A 162 -18.78 -7.39 -6.03
CA SER A 162 -19.73 -7.07 -7.08
C SER A 162 -20.55 -5.82 -6.77
N GLN A 163 -20.69 -5.46 -5.49
CA GLN A 163 -21.44 -4.30 -5.06
C GLN A 163 -20.74 -3.58 -3.92
N ILE A 164 -20.60 -2.26 -4.06
CA ILE A 164 -20.18 -1.38 -2.99
C ILE A 164 -21.09 -0.17 -2.88
N ASP A 165 -21.52 0.12 -1.66
CA ASP A 165 -22.28 1.33 -1.33
C ASP A 165 -21.49 2.21 -0.35
N LEU A 166 -21.18 3.41 -0.81
CA LEU A 166 -20.42 4.47 -0.15
C LEU A 166 -21.25 5.73 0.00
N SER A 167 -22.57 5.65 -0.21
CA SER A 167 -23.44 6.82 -0.17
C SER A 167 -23.42 7.52 1.19
N SER A 168 -23.64 8.84 1.21
CA SER A 168 -23.68 9.63 2.43
C SER A 168 -22.39 9.51 3.28
N ASN A 169 -21.25 9.79 2.65
CA ASN A 169 -19.93 9.86 3.30
C ASN A 169 -19.30 11.25 3.04
N GLN A 170 -17.99 11.38 3.22
CA GLN A 170 -17.25 12.64 3.10
C GLN A 170 -16.17 12.59 2.01
N PHE A 171 -16.33 11.73 0.99
CA PHE A 171 -15.39 11.61 -0.11
C PHE A 171 -15.33 12.91 -0.93
N LYS A 172 -14.18 13.59 -0.90
CA LYS A 172 -13.89 14.78 -1.72
C LYS A 172 -13.38 14.40 -3.11
N ASP A 173 -12.60 13.33 -3.17
CA ASP A 173 -12.07 12.73 -4.38
C ASP A 173 -12.63 11.32 -4.59
N PHE A 174 -12.70 10.89 -5.85
CA PHE A 174 -13.15 9.55 -6.17
C PHE A 174 -12.15 8.51 -5.63
N PRO A 175 -12.59 7.46 -4.90
CA PRO A 175 -11.68 6.44 -4.36
C PRO A 175 -11.02 5.61 -5.47
N LYS A 176 -9.77 5.94 -5.81
CA LYS A 176 -9.04 5.33 -6.95
C LYS A 176 -8.89 3.81 -6.83
N THR A 177 -8.84 3.25 -5.62
CA THR A 177 -8.80 1.78 -5.41
C THR A 177 -9.96 1.05 -6.07
N LEU A 178 -11.14 1.68 -6.23
CA LEU A 178 -12.30 1.09 -6.91
C LEU A 178 -12.08 0.90 -8.42
N LEU A 179 -11.16 1.65 -9.02
CA LEU A 179 -10.82 1.55 -10.45
C LEU A 179 -10.08 0.25 -10.78
N GLN A 180 -9.61 -0.49 -9.78
CA GLN A 180 -8.90 -1.76 -9.94
C GLN A 180 -9.84 -2.97 -9.78
N ILE A 181 -11.09 -2.77 -9.34
CA ILE A 181 -12.03 -3.85 -9.00
C ILE A 181 -12.84 -4.24 -10.24
N ASN A 182 -12.23 -5.05 -11.11
CA ASN A 182 -12.85 -5.51 -12.36
C ASN A 182 -14.13 -6.35 -12.18
N SER A 183 -14.37 -6.85 -10.97
CA SER A 183 -15.54 -7.64 -10.58
C SER A 183 -16.78 -6.77 -10.28
N LEU A 184 -16.60 -5.46 -10.08
CA LEU A 184 -17.63 -4.55 -9.62
C LEU A 184 -18.75 -4.38 -10.65
N LYS A 185 -20.00 -4.54 -10.19
CA LYS A 185 -21.22 -4.42 -11.00
C LYS A 185 -22.05 -3.20 -10.62
N ILE A 186 -22.10 -2.88 -9.33
CA ILE A 186 -22.91 -1.81 -8.76
C ILE A 186 -22.01 -0.96 -7.85
N LEU A 187 -21.90 0.33 -8.19
CA LEU A 187 -21.21 1.34 -7.37
C LEU A 187 -22.21 2.43 -6.97
N ILE A 188 -22.43 2.61 -5.68
CA ILE A 188 -23.25 3.69 -5.15
C ILE A 188 -22.34 4.62 -4.34
N ILE A 189 -22.25 5.89 -4.73
CA ILE A 189 -21.46 6.93 -4.06
C ILE A 189 -22.24 8.26 -3.98
N ASP A 190 -23.57 8.15 -3.88
CA ASP A 190 -24.49 9.28 -3.73
C ASP A 190 -24.14 10.13 -2.50
N SER A 191 -24.49 11.41 -2.51
CA SER A 191 -24.40 12.28 -1.33
C SER A 191 -22.99 12.34 -0.72
N ASN A 192 -21.98 12.62 -1.55
CA ASN A 192 -20.60 12.87 -1.15
C ASN A 192 -20.17 14.29 -1.58
N GLN A 193 -18.87 14.59 -1.51
CA GLN A 193 -18.29 15.89 -1.88
C GLN A 193 -17.52 15.82 -3.21
N LEU A 194 -17.84 14.84 -4.06
CA LEU A 194 -17.15 14.62 -5.33
C LEU A 194 -17.41 15.78 -6.30
N THR A 195 -16.34 16.34 -6.84
CA THR A 195 -16.43 17.36 -7.90
C THR A 195 -16.30 16.78 -9.30
N GLU A 196 -15.74 15.58 -9.44
CA GLU A 196 -15.47 14.92 -10.71
C GLU A 196 -15.68 13.40 -10.57
N ILE A 197 -16.07 12.76 -11.68
CA ILE A 197 -16.16 11.30 -11.81
C ILE A 197 -15.14 10.87 -12.86
N PRO A 198 -14.18 9.97 -12.53
CA PRO A 198 -13.14 9.58 -13.46
C PRO A 198 -13.72 8.83 -14.66
N SER A 199 -13.31 9.23 -15.86
CA SER A 199 -13.67 8.57 -17.13
C SER A 199 -13.16 7.12 -17.20
N GLN A 200 -12.10 6.79 -16.44
CA GLN A 200 -11.57 5.43 -16.21
C GLN A 200 -12.64 4.43 -15.77
N LEU A 201 -13.69 4.86 -15.08
CA LEU A 201 -14.77 3.97 -14.64
C LEU A 201 -15.44 3.22 -15.80
N SER A 202 -15.39 3.79 -17.01
CA SER A 202 -15.87 3.13 -18.22
C SER A 202 -15.09 1.86 -18.59
N GLN A 203 -13.87 1.68 -18.08
CA GLN A 203 -13.02 0.52 -18.34
C GLN A 203 -13.35 -0.69 -17.45
N LEU A 204 -14.19 -0.50 -16.41
CA LEU A 204 -14.67 -1.60 -15.59
C LEU A 204 -15.71 -2.41 -16.36
N ASN A 205 -15.27 -3.44 -17.06
CA ASN A 205 -16.06 -4.24 -18.00
C ASN A 205 -17.34 -4.87 -17.41
N ARG A 206 -17.42 -5.02 -16.08
CA ARG A 206 -18.57 -5.59 -15.37
C ARG A 206 -19.48 -4.55 -14.74
N LEU A 207 -19.10 -3.27 -14.74
CA LEU A 207 -19.87 -2.20 -14.11
C LEU A 207 -21.14 -1.93 -14.93
N LYS A 208 -22.30 -2.11 -14.28
CA LYS A 208 -23.63 -1.95 -14.90
C LYS A 208 -24.37 -0.75 -14.36
N GLU A 209 -24.14 -0.44 -13.10
CA GLU A 209 -24.84 0.60 -12.39
C GLU A 209 -23.85 1.44 -11.59
N ILE A 210 -23.91 2.75 -11.81
CA ILE A 210 -23.18 3.74 -11.03
C ILE A 210 -24.17 4.82 -10.59
N ARG A 211 -24.16 5.14 -9.29
CA ARG A 211 -24.96 6.22 -8.71
C ARG A 211 -24.03 7.21 -8.02
N PHE A 212 -24.16 8.49 -8.36
CA PHE A 212 -23.40 9.59 -7.75
C PHE A 212 -24.25 10.86 -7.60
N LYS A 213 -25.58 10.72 -7.44
CA LYS A 213 -26.51 11.82 -7.16
C LYS A 213 -26.06 12.62 -5.94
N SER A 214 -26.49 13.87 -5.87
CA SER A 214 -26.20 14.75 -4.72
C SER A 214 -24.70 14.94 -4.45
N ASN A 215 -23.87 14.93 -5.49
CA ASN A 215 -22.47 15.35 -5.45
C ASN A 215 -22.29 16.71 -6.16
N PRO A 216 -21.39 17.59 -5.70
CA PRO A 216 -21.11 18.90 -6.31
C PRO A 216 -20.28 18.80 -7.61
N LEU A 217 -20.71 17.95 -8.56
CA LEU A 217 -19.98 17.70 -9.81
C LEU A 217 -19.78 18.98 -10.64
N LYS A 218 -18.68 19.10 -11.36
CA LYS A 218 -18.49 20.20 -12.32
C LYS A 218 -19.21 19.94 -13.65
N ASP A 219 -19.33 18.67 -14.03
CA ASP A 219 -19.93 18.24 -15.29
C ASP A 219 -21.48 18.24 -15.21
N ASN A 220 -22.09 19.27 -15.79
CA ASN A 220 -23.54 19.42 -15.83
C ASN A 220 -24.26 18.36 -16.68
N ARG A 221 -23.56 17.71 -17.62
CA ARG A 221 -24.14 16.65 -18.43
C ARG A 221 -24.21 15.36 -17.63
N LEU A 222 -23.14 14.99 -16.92
CA LEU A 222 -23.18 13.85 -15.98
C LEU A 222 -24.29 14.03 -14.94
N LYS A 223 -24.43 15.24 -14.36
CA LYS A 223 -25.55 15.54 -13.44
C LYS A 223 -26.91 15.21 -14.06
N LYS A 224 -27.21 15.76 -15.24
CA LYS A 224 -28.51 15.54 -15.92
C LYS A 224 -28.76 14.08 -16.27
N LEU A 225 -27.73 13.36 -16.72
CA LEU A 225 -27.83 11.92 -17.02
C LEU A 225 -28.13 11.12 -15.76
N MET A 226 -27.52 11.50 -14.63
CA MET A 226 -27.72 10.84 -13.35
C MET A 226 -29.09 11.14 -12.73
N GLU A 227 -29.60 12.37 -12.84
CA GLU A 227 -30.97 12.72 -12.39
C GLU A 227 -32.06 11.90 -13.10
N GLN A 228 -31.78 11.42 -14.31
CA GLN A 228 -32.71 10.59 -15.10
C GLN A 228 -32.44 9.08 -14.93
N ASP A 229 -31.56 8.67 -14.03
CA ASP A 229 -31.17 7.26 -13.79
C ASP A 229 -30.69 6.53 -15.05
N LYS A 230 -30.05 7.26 -15.99
CA LYS A 230 -29.56 6.72 -17.26
C LYS A 230 -28.16 6.13 -17.13
N PHE A 231 -27.99 5.09 -16.31
CA PHE A 231 -26.68 4.50 -15.99
C PHE A 231 -25.86 4.11 -17.23
N LYS A 232 -26.49 3.46 -18.21
CA LYS A 232 -25.81 3.10 -19.47
C LYS A 232 -25.28 4.32 -20.22
N ALA A 233 -26.09 5.38 -20.32
CA ALA A 233 -25.69 6.61 -21.01
C ALA A 233 -24.59 7.36 -20.25
N VAL A 234 -24.55 7.25 -18.92
CA VAL A 234 -23.43 7.75 -18.11
C VAL A 234 -22.15 7.02 -18.46
N LEU A 235 -22.16 5.68 -18.48
CA LEU A 235 -20.98 4.87 -18.82
C LEU A 235 -20.52 5.13 -20.27
N GLU A 236 -21.45 5.22 -21.23
CA GLU A 236 -21.14 5.59 -22.61
C GLU A 236 -20.53 7.00 -22.73
N TYR A 237 -21.03 7.95 -21.94
CA TYR A 237 -20.50 9.31 -21.90
C TYR A 237 -19.09 9.34 -21.32
N LEU A 238 -18.84 8.63 -20.21
CA LEU A 238 -17.51 8.47 -19.62
C LEU A 238 -16.55 7.76 -20.59
N ALA A 239 -17.01 6.74 -21.32
CA ALA A 239 -16.22 6.05 -22.33
C ALA A 239 -15.84 6.98 -23.50
N LYS A 240 -16.76 7.86 -23.92
CA LYS A 240 -16.47 8.88 -24.93
C LYS A 240 -15.46 9.90 -24.41
N GLN A 241 -15.62 10.41 -23.18
CA GLN A 241 -14.65 11.31 -22.55
C GLN A 241 -13.28 10.65 -22.42
N TRP A 242 -13.23 9.37 -22.03
CA TRP A 242 -12.00 8.59 -21.98
C TRP A 242 -11.32 8.58 -23.36
N ASN A 243 -12.05 8.17 -24.41
CA ASN A 243 -11.51 8.13 -25.77
C ASN A 243 -11.12 9.52 -26.31
N GLU A 244 -11.84 10.58 -25.96
CA GLU A 244 -11.53 11.96 -26.34
C GLU A 244 -10.33 12.51 -25.57
N GLN A 245 -10.14 12.16 -24.30
CA GLN A 245 -8.93 12.46 -23.55
C GLN A 245 -7.73 11.76 -24.21
N GLN A 246 -7.86 10.49 -24.58
CA GLN A 246 -6.84 9.76 -25.34
C GLN A 246 -6.56 10.40 -26.71
N LYS A 247 -7.58 10.94 -27.40
CA LYS A 247 -7.45 11.65 -28.70
C LYS A 247 -6.93 13.09 -28.61
N SER A 248 -7.27 13.79 -27.53
CA SER A 248 -6.82 15.17 -27.21
C SER A 248 -5.35 15.19 -26.86
N ILE A 249 -4.84 14.12 -26.25
CA ILE A 249 -3.42 13.90 -26.05
C ILE A 249 -2.70 13.75 -27.41
N THR A 250 -3.39 13.29 -28.45
CA THR A 250 -2.87 13.12 -29.82
C THR A 250 -3.08 14.30 -30.77
N THR A 251 -3.85 15.35 -30.42
CA THR A 251 -4.22 16.46 -31.35
C THR A 251 -3.65 17.84 -31.02
N THR A 252 -2.94 18.03 -29.91
CA THR A 252 -2.31 19.33 -29.53
C THR A 252 -0.97 19.64 -30.20
N THR A 253 -0.51 18.82 -31.17
CA THR A 253 0.79 19.00 -31.86
C THR A 253 0.74 19.54 -33.29
N THR A 254 -0.41 19.97 -33.85
CA THR A 254 -0.45 20.38 -35.28
C THR A 254 -1.23 21.66 -35.60
N THR A 255 -0.50 22.78 -35.73
CA THR A 255 -0.74 23.96 -36.60
C THR A 255 0.65 24.61 -36.77
N THR A 256 1.28 24.87 -37.92
CA THR A 256 0.90 25.04 -39.32
C THR A 256 2.12 24.77 -40.22
N SER A 257 1.97 24.09 -41.35
CA SER A 257 2.56 24.52 -42.64
C SER A 257 1.90 23.76 -43.79
N LYS A 258 1.64 24.48 -44.89
CA LYS A 258 0.96 24.02 -46.10
C LYS A 258 1.96 23.46 -47.12
N SER A 259 1.46 22.47 -47.85
CA SER A 259 1.62 22.15 -49.28
C SER A 259 2.69 21.15 -49.78
N LEU A 260 2.13 20.01 -50.25
CA LEU A 260 2.37 19.25 -51.50
C LEU A 260 3.30 18.01 -51.46
N PRO A 261 3.04 16.97 -52.29
CA PRO A 261 2.67 15.64 -51.78
C PRO A 261 3.55 14.47 -52.27
N ALA A 262 3.50 13.35 -51.54
CA ALA A 262 3.21 11.98 -52.01
C ALA A 262 4.01 10.89 -51.26
N LYS A 263 3.27 10.11 -50.45
CA LYS A 263 3.48 8.72 -50.06
C LYS A 263 4.87 8.33 -49.51
N GLN A 264 5.00 8.37 -48.19
CA GLN A 264 5.72 7.35 -47.42
C GLN A 264 5.07 7.21 -46.04
N GLN A 265 5.03 5.97 -45.54
CA GLN A 265 4.47 5.57 -44.24
C GLN A 265 5.26 6.20 -43.07
N GLU A 266 4.59 6.87 -42.14
CA GLU A 266 5.14 7.35 -40.85
C GLU A 266 4.12 6.95 -39.76
N LEU A 267 4.34 5.96 -38.88
CA LEU A 267 5.24 5.78 -37.72
C LEU A 267 4.96 6.76 -36.55
N ASN A 268 4.30 6.22 -35.50
CA ASN A 268 3.79 6.88 -34.29
C ASN A 268 4.90 7.43 -33.35
N GLU A 269 4.68 8.64 -32.79
CA GLU A 269 5.52 9.32 -31.77
C GLU A 269 4.88 9.28 -30.36
N GLU A 270 4.64 8.11 -29.77
CA GLU A 270 3.76 7.97 -28.58
C GLU A 270 4.48 7.91 -27.22
N TYR A 271 5.80 7.69 -27.16
CA TYR A 271 6.53 7.51 -25.89
C TYR A 271 7.88 8.23 -25.84
N GLN A 272 8.03 9.21 -24.94
CA GLN A 272 9.28 9.98 -24.79
C GLN A 272 10.26 9.40 -23.75
N ASN A 273 9.83 8.52 -22.84
CA ASN A 273 10.70 7.87 -21.86
C ASN A 273 10.45 6.37 -21.91
N LYS A 274 11.49 5.55 -21.83
CA LYS A 274 11.38 4.09 -21.88
C LYS A 274 11.95 3.45 -20.61
N ILE A 275 11.29 2.41 -20.16
CA ILE A 275 11.76 1.55 -19.06
C ILE A 275 11.76 0.13 -19.54
N GLU A 276 12.94 -0.47 -19.52
CA GLU A 276 13.12 -1.86 -19.88
C GLU A 276 13.29 -2.67 -18.61
N ILE A 277 12.38 -3.61 -18.36
CA ILE A 277 12.47 -4.51 -17.22
C ILE A 277 13.13 -5.81 -17.68
N LEU A 278 14.29 -6.11 -17.09
CA LEU A 278 15.05 -7.33 -17.35
C LEU A 278 14.68 -8.42 -16.34
N HIS A 279 14.01 -9.46 -16.84
CA HIS A 279 13.63 -10.66 -16.10
C HIS A 279 14.54 -11.85 -16.46
N TYR A 280 15.87 -11.78 -16.26
CA TYR A 280 16.76 -12.88 -16.71
C TYR A 280 17.95 -13.23 -15.83
N ASP A 281 18.20 -14.53 -15.73
CA ASP A 281 19.49 -15.13 -15.41
C ASP A 281 20.33 -15.22 -16.70
N GLN A 282 20.94 -14.12 -17.14
CA GLN A 282 22.08 -14.28 -18.07
C GLN A 282 23.24 -14.94 -17.30
N PRO A 283 23.89 -15.98 -17.85
CA PRO A 283 25.12 -16.50 -17.27
C PRO A 283 26.20 -15.42 -17.38
N GLY A 284 26.49 -14.72 -16.28
CA GLY A 284 27.56 -13.71 -16.22
C GLY A 284 27.26 -12.45 -15.40
N ASP A 285 25.99 -12.10 -15.17
CA ASP A 285 25.61 -10.84 -14.48
C ASP A 285 24.68 -11.11 -13.27
N LEU A 286 25.21 -11.86 -12.30
CA LEU A 286 24.52 -12.27 -11.06
C LEU A 286 24.77 -11.32 -9.88
N LYS A 287 25.59 -10.28 -10.08
CA LYS A 287 26.07 -9.40 -9.03
C LYS A 287 24.93 -8.55 -8.44
N GLY A 288 24.83 -8.53 -7.11
CA GLY A 288 23.83 -7.77 -6.36
C GLY A 288 22.38 -8.23 -6.54
N ARG A 289 22.17 -9.37 -7.21
CA ARG A 289 20.85 -9.76 -7.71
C ARG A 289 20.07 -10.67 -6.77
N GLN A 290 20.78 -11.41 -5.92
CA GLN A 290 20.18 -12.16 -4.83
C GLN A 290 20.61 -11.57 -3.49
N ILE A 291 19.62 -11.30 -2.65
CA ILE A 291 19.79 -10.83 -1.28
C ILE A 291 19.32 -11.95 -0.36
N THR A 292 20.21 -12.43 0.48
CA THR A 292 19.89 -13.47 1.48
C THR A 292 19.64 -12.78 2.81
N ILE A 293 18.43 -12.94 3.35
CA ILE A 293 18.07 -12.43 4.67
C ILE A 293 18.43 -13.48 5.72
N LEU A 294 19.21 -13.09 6.72
CA LEU A 294 19.49 -13.94 7.88
C LEU A 294 18.48 -13.71 9.02
N PRO A 295 18.12 -14.75 9.80
CA PRO A 295 17.06 -14.65 10.80
C PRO A 295 17.24 -13.54 11.84
N ARG A 296 18.48 -13.15 12.18
CA ARG A 296 18.76 -12.11 13.20
C ARG A 296 18.16 -10.77 12.82
N VAL A 297 18.22 -10.39 11.55
CA VAL A 297 17.76 -9.07 11.09
C VAL A 297 16.24 -8.92 11.18
N LEU A 298 15.49 -10.03 11.21
CA LEU A 298 14.03 -10.03 11.29
C LEU A 298 13.52 -9.41 12.59
N ASN A 299 14.30 -9.45 13.66
CA ASN A 299 13.92 -8.89 14.96
C ASN A 299 14.22 -7.39 15.09
N VAL A 300 15.02 -6.83 14.17
CA VAL A 300 15.48 -5.44 14.24
C VAL A 300 14.89 -4.60 13.10
N ARG A 301 14.98 -5.12 11.87
CA ARG A 301 14.50 -4.44 10.66
C ARG A 301 14.14 -5.47 9.57
N PRO A 302 12.96 -6.09 9.65
CA PRO A 302 12.62 -7.30 8.87
C PRO A 302 12.45 -7.11 7.37
N HIS A 303 12.19 -5.90 6.88
CA HIS A 303 11.81 -5.69 5.48
C HIS A 303 12.95 -5.06 4.69
N ILE A 304 13.34 -5.72 3.60
CA ILE A 304 14.27 -5.21 2.59
C ILE A 304 13.73 -5.48 1.19
N LEU A 305 13.84 -4.47 0.33
CA LEU A 305 13.48 -4.53 -1.09
C LEU A 305 14.59 -3.89 -1.91
N CYS A 306 15.05 -4.55 -2.97
CA CYS A 306 16.10 -4.02 -3.82
C CYS A 306 15.69 -3.95 -5.28
N CYS A 307 16.30 -3.03 -6.03
CA CYS A 307 16.19 -2.94 -7.48
C CYS A 307 17.55 -2.52 -8.03
N ILE A 308 17.99 -3.17 -9.11
CA ILE A 308 19.15 -2.70 -9.86
C ILE A 308 18.63 -1.79 -10.97
N VAL A 309 19.18 -0.59 -11.06
CA VAL A 309 18.87 0.38 -12.11
C VAL A 309 20.13 0.61 -12.93
N ARG A 310 20.06 0.35 -14.23
CA ARG A 310 21.15 0.51 -15.20
C ARG A 310 20.82 1.57 -16.22
N ASN A 311 21.81 1.90 -17.03
CA ASN A 311 21.73 2.90 -18.08
C ASN A 311 21.46 4.31 -17.51
N ILE A 312 22.06 4.60 -16.35
CA ILE A 312 21.93 5.89 -15.67
C ILE A 312 23.00 6.86 -16.19
N ASP A 313 22.62 8.12 -16.39
CA ASP A 313 23.48 9.25 -16.68
C ASP A 313 23.72 10.11 -15.42
N LEU A 314 24.81 9.81 -14.72
CA LEU A 314 25.35 10.64 -13.64
C LEU A 314 26.54 11.51 -14.09
N GLU A 315 27.02 11.31 -15.32
CA GLU A 315 28.17 12.01 -15.89
C GLU A 315 27.79 13.45 -16.29
N THR A 316 26.55 13.63 -16.80
CA THR A 316 26.03 14.95 -17.11
C THR A 316 26.11 15.88 -15.89
N PRO A 317 26.75 17.07 -16.02
CA PRO A 317 26.98 17.98 -14.91
C PRO A 317 25.70 18.30 -14.14
N GLY A 318 25.72 18.01 -12.83
CA GLY A 318 24.62 18.27 -11.92
C GLY A 318 23.62 17.13 -11.75
N ASN A 319 23.62 16.09 -12.59
CA ASN A 319 22.69 14.95 -12.44
C ASN A 319 22.96 14.16 -11.16
N LEU A 320 24.22 13.87 -10.82
CA LEU A 320 24.58 13.25 -9.54
C LEU A 320 24.05 14.09 -8.35
N LYS A 321 24.23 15.41 -8.40
CA LYS A 321 23.73 16.31 -7.35
C LYS A 321 22.20 16.29 -7.26
N LYS A 322 21.49 16.32 -8.40
CA LYS A 322 20.02 16.20 -8.45
C LYS A 322 19.55 14.88 -7.85
N PHE A 323 20.22 13.77 -8.19
CA PHE A 323 19.88 12.46 -7.66
C PHE A 323 20.09 12.35 -6.14
N LEU A 324 21.21 12.88 -5.64
CA LEU A 324 21.46 12.92 -4.20
C LEU A 324 20.48 13.83 -3.46
N ASN A 325 20.09 14.97 -4.04
CA ASN A 325 19.06 15.85 -3.48
C ASN A 325 17.69 15.16 -3.45
N LEU A 326 17.31 14.45 -4.52
CA LEU A 326 16.08 13.66 -4.58
C LEU A 326 16.03 12.62 -3.44
N GLN A 327 17.14 11.93 -3.16
CA GLN A 327 17.20 10.98 -2.05
C GLN A 327 16.94 11.66 -0.70
N ASN A 328 17.52 12.85 -0.49
CA ASN A 328 17.30 13.62 0.74
C ASN A 328 15.83 14.09 0.87
N GLU A 329 15.22 14.58 -0.22
CA GLU A 329 13.81 14.98 -0.26
C GLU A 329 12.88 13.80 0.09
N LEU A 330 13.11 12.63 -0.52
CA LEU A 330 12.33 11.44 -0.23
C LEU A 330 12.54 10.92 1.20
N HIS A 331 13.77 11.03 1.72
CA HIS A 331 14.06 10.72 3.12
C HIS A 331 13.27 11.62 4.07
N ASP A 332 13.17 12.92 3.77
CA ASP A 332 12.50 13.89 4.61
C ASP A 332 10.98 13.75 4.59
N GLU A 333 10.39 13.54 3.42
CA GLU A 333 8.92 13.48 3.25
C GLU A 333 8.37 12.07 3.43
N ILE A 334 8.62 11.19 2.46
CA ILE A 334 7.95 9.88 2.36
C ILE A 334 8.51 8.89 3.39
N CYS A 335 9.81 8.93 3.65
CA CYS A 335 10.44 8.05 4.64
C CYS A 335 10.36 8.60 6.08
N GLN A 336 9.68 9.72 6.30
CA GLN A 336 9.52 10.36 7.62
C GLN A 336 10.86 10.60 8.34
N LYS A 337 11.84 11.17 7.65
CA LYS A 337 13.20 11.41 8.18
C LYS A 337 13.87 10.11 8.62
N ARG A 338 13.78 9.10 7.75
CA ARG A 338 14.32 7.75 7.88
C ARG A 338 13.71 6.87 8.98
N THR A 339 12.70 7.35 9.71
CA THR A 339 12.05 6.53 10.75
C THR A 339 11.14 5.47 10.15
N LEU A 340 10.48 5.76 9.02
CA LEU A 340 9.54 4.84 8.37
C LEU A 340 10.25 3.86 7.43
N ALA A 341 11.20 4.36 6.64
CA ALA A 341 11.97 3.58 5.67
C ALA A 341 13.35 4.21 5.47
N THR A 342 14.30 3.46 4.93
CA THR A 342 15.63 4.00 4.58
C THR A 342 15.96 3.62 3.16
N ILE A 343 16.29 4.63 2.35
CA ILE A 343 16.82 4.46 1.00
C ILE A 343 18.36 4.43 1.08
N GLY A 344 18.98 3.36 0.61
CA GLY A 344 20.41 3.29 0.33
C GLY A 344 20.65 3.15 -1.17
N THR A 345 21.62 3.90 -1.71
CA THR A 345 22.04 3.75 -3.10
C THR A 345 23.54 3.43 -3.17
N HIS A 346 23.87 2.48 -4.04
CA HIS A 346 25.21 1.91 -4.13
C HIS A 346 25.65 1.78 -5.58
N ASP A 347 26.91 2.09 -5.87
CA ASP A 347 27.52 1.78 -7.16
C ASP A 347 27.68 0.26 -7.30
N LEU A 348 26.96 -0.33 -8.25
CA LEU A 348 26.96 -1.78 -8.47
C LEU A 348 28.34 -2.30 -8.89
N SER A 349 29.16 -1.48 -9.55
CA SER A 349 30.52 -1.86 -9.97
C SER A 349 31.44 -2.10 -8.77
N LEU A 350 31.17 -1.47 -7.62
CA LEU A 350 32.00 -1.54 -6.40
C LEU A 350 31.55 -2.60 -5.38
N ILE A 351 30.37 -3.20 -5.58
CA ILE A 351 29.87 -4.32 -4.76
C ILE A 351 30.60 -5.62 -5.17
N SER A 352 30.47 -6.74 -4.48
CA SER A 352 30.86 -8.06 -4.99
C SER A 352 29.76 -9.10 -4.78
N GLY A 353 29.48 -9.90 -5.81
CA GLY A 353 28.59 -11.06 -5.70
C GLY A 353 27.18 -10.79 -5.16
N ASN A 354 26.61 -11.81 -4.51
CA ASN A 354 25.33 -11.74 -3.81
C ASN A 354 25.44 -10.98 -2.49
N LEU A 355 24.30 -10.48 -2.00
CA LEU A 355 24.25 -9.68 -0.78
C LEU A 355 23.69 -10.49 0.38
N ILE A 356 24.15 -10.15 1.58
CA ILE A 356 23.69 -10.73 2.83
C ILE A 356 23.14 -9.59 3.68
N TYR A 357 21.85 -9.67 4.01
CA TYR A 357 21.18 -8.78 4.93
C TYR A 357 21.07 -9.44 6.29
N ASP A 358 21.81 -8.91 7.26
CA ASP A 358 21.99 -9.51 8.59
C ASP A 358 21.88 -8.44 9.68
N ALA A 359 21.75 -8.87 10.94
CA ALA A 359 21.98 -8.01 12.09
C ALA A 359 23.08 -8.61 12.96
N ARG A 360 24.08 -7.80 13.30
CA ARG A 360 25.28 -8.22 14.04
C ARG A 360 25.55 -7.29 15.20
N ASP A 361 26.42 -7.74 16.11
CA ASP A 361 26.93 -6.89 17.16
C ASP A 361 27.62 -5.66 16.52
N PRO A 362 27.22 -4.43 16.86
CA PRO A 362 27.77 -3.23 16.23
C PRO A 362 29.26 -2.99 16.49
N ASP A 363 29.86 -3.66 17.48
CA ASP A 363 31.31 -3.65 17.68
C ASP A 363 32.05 -4.52 16.64
N GLU A 364 31.37 -5.51 16.05
CA GLU A 364 31.90 -6.38 14.99
C GLU A 364 31.65 -5.82 13.57
N ILE A 365 30.80 -4.80 13.43
CA ILE A 365 30.47 -4.18 12.14
C ILE A 365 31.47 -3.04 11.87
N GLY A 366 32.49 -3.31 11.05
CA GLY A 366 33.41 -2.29 10.56
C GLY A 366 32.97 -1.66 9.23
N LEU A 367 32.92 -0.33 9.15
CA LEU A 367 32.71 0.40 7.90
C LEU A 367 33.44 1.74 7.86
N VAL A 368 33.66 2.26 6.66
CA VAL A 368 34.07 3.66 6.42
C VAL A 368 32.80 4.44 6.08
N PRO A 369 32.25 5.27 6.99
CA PRO A 369 30.97 5.94 6.77
C PRO A 369 31.04 6.98 5.66
N LEU A 370 30.03 7.00 4.78
CA LEU A 370 29.97 7.91 3.65
C LEU A 370 30.14 9.38 4.08
N GLY A 371 31.11 10.07 3.50
CA GLY A 371 31.34 11.50 3.70
C GLY A 371 31.92 11.91 5.06
N LYS A 372 32.33 10.96 5.91
CA LYS A 372 32.90 11.22 7.25
C LYS A 372 34.42 10.97 7.33
N GLY A 373 35.08 10.82 6.18
CA GLY A 373 36.53 10.62 6.06
C GLY A 373 36.93 9.16 5.83
N PRO A 374 38.24 8.87 5.66
CA PRO A 374 38.71 7.54 5.23
C PRO A 374 38.87 6.51 6.37
N LYS A 375 38.51 6.87 7.60
CA LYS A 375 38.76 6.04 8.79
C LYS A 375 37.75 4.91 8.88
N LEU A 376 38.24 3.67 9.02
CA LEU A 376 37.42 2.54 9.42
C LEU A 376 37.00 2.69 10.89
N VAL A 377 35.70 2.58 11.15
CA VAL A 377 35.12 2.67 12.50
C VAL A 377 34.14 1.53 12.72
N SER A 378 33.92 1.15 13.98
CA SER A 378 32.82 0.24 14.32
C SER A 378 31.47 0.96 14.19
N ALA A 379 30.40 0.20 13.99
CA ALA A 379 29.05 0.74 13.96
C ALA A 379 28.67 1.35 15.31
N ARG A 380 29.16 0.78 16.43
CA ARG A 380 28.98 1.31 17.79
C ARG A 380 29.58 2.71 17.93
N ASP A 381 30.88 2.84 17.64
CA ASP A 381 31.59 4.13 17.74
C ASP A 381 30.93 5.20 16.87
N PHE A 382 30.51 4.81 15.66
CA PHE A 382 29.84 5.70 14.73
C PHE A 382 28.47 6.14 15.24
N TYR A 383 27.65 5.23 15.75
CA TYR A 383 26.36 5.53 16.36
C TYR A 383 26.50 6.46 17.56
N ASP A 384 27.43 6.17 18.47
CA ASP A 384 27.68 6.99 19.65
C ASP A 384 28.19 8.40 19.28
N GLN A 385 28.96 8.51 18.19
CA GLN A 385 29.32 9.80 17.63
C GLN A 385 28.10 10.57 17.13
N LEU A 386 27.21 9.94 16.35
CA LEU A 386 25.98 10.57 15.85
C LEU A 386 25.05 11.00 16.99
N CYS A 387 24.89 10.17 18.02
CA CYS A 387 24.11 10.51 19.21
C CYS A 387 24.69 11.74 19.93
N ARG A 388 26.01 11.80 20.12
CA ARG A 388 26.68 12.98 20.70
C ARG A 388 26.51 14.24 19.86
N GLU A 389 26.67 14.14 18.53
CA GLU A 389 26.44 15.25 17.59
C GLU A 389 24.99 15.76 17.69
N ALA A 390 24.01 14.85 17.70
CA ALA A 390 22.59 15.16 17.77
C ALA A 390 22.18 15.78 19.12
N GLU A 391 22.74 15.29 20.23
CA GLU A 391 22.52 15.88 21.55
C GLU A 391 23.14 17.26 21.68
N HIS A 392 24.36 17.44 21.17
CA HIS A 392 25.02 18.73 21.17
C HIS A 392 24.20 19.77 20.39
N GLU A 393 23.67 19.39 19.22
CA GLU A 393 22.76 20.24 18.44
C GLU A 393 21.46 20.55 19.19
N ARG A 394 20.86 19.56 19.86
CA ARG A 394 19.66 19.75 20.70
C ARG A 394 19.91 20.77 21.82
N LYS A 395 21.05 20.65 22.51
CA LYS A 395 21.48 21.55 23.59
C LYS A 395 21.72 22.97 23.07
N LEU A 396 22.47 23.11 21.97
CA LEU A 396 22.71 24.41 21.33
C LEU A 396 21.40 25.11 20.91
N LYS A 397 20.44 24.36 20.37
CA LYS A 397 19.13 24.88 19.95
C LYS A 397 18.10 24.98 21.09
N LYS A 398 18.50 24.69 22.34
CA LYS A 398 17.65 24.71 23.55
C LYS A 398 16.32 23.95 23.38
N ARG A 399 16.35 22.79 22.71
CA ARG A 399 15.16 21.96 22.46
C ARG A 399 14.99 20.90 23.54
N ASN A 400 13.74 20.64 23.94
CA ASN A 400 13.43 19.57 24.90
C ASN A 400 13.62 18.17 24.28
N GLN A 401 13.30 17.99 22.99
CA GLN A 401 13.43 16.72 22.27
C GLN A 401 14.46 16.82 21.13
N LEU A 402 14.97 15.67 20.68
CA LEU A 402 15.83 15.58 19.49
C LEU A 402 15.11 16.15 18.26
N SER A 403 15.89 16.74 17.35
CA SER A 403 15.37 17.21 16.06
C SER A 403 14.70 16.06 15.33
N GLY A 404 13.61 16.33 14.59
CA GLY A 404 12.95 15.33 13.75
C GLY A 404 13.92 14.62 12.80
N LEU A 405 15.01 15.30 12.39
CA LEU A 405 16.06 14.77 11.52
C LEU A 405 16.92 13.68 12.19
N ASN A 406 17.03 13.66 13.52
CA ASN A 406 17.86 12.70 14.27
C ASN A 406 17.01 11.63 14.97
N LYS A 407 15.68 11.63 14.75
CA LYS A 407 14.77 10.65 15.36
C LYS A 407 15.04 9.21 14.91
N TYR A 408 15.64 9.00 13.74
CA TYR A 408 15.99 7.65 13.28
C TYR A 408 17.02 6.97 14.19
N LEU A 409 17.81 7.72 14.97
CA LEU A 409 18.77 7.14 15.92
C LEU A 409 18.07 6.35 17.03
N THR A 410 16.88 6.79 17.46
CA THR A 410 16.11 6.11 18.51
C THR A 410 15.63 4.72 18.07
N LEU A 411 15.65 4.41 16.77
CA LEU A 411 15.32 3.07 16.28
C LEU A 411 16.35 2.02 16.70
N LEU A 412 17.57 2.44 17.04
CA LEU A 412 18.67 1.55 17.41
C LEU A 412 19.06 1.64 18.90
N GLU A 413 18.43 2.52 19.68
CA GLU A 413 18.81 2.81 21.07
C GLU A 413 18.73 1.58 21.98
N ASP A 414 17.68 0.78 21.85
CA ASP A 414 17.46 -0.44 22.64
C ASP A 414 17.80 -1.73 21.87
N GLN A 415 18.49 -1.62 20.73
CA GLN A 415 18.82 -2.77 19.89
C GLN A 415 20.19 -3.34 20.23
N HIS A 416 20.24 -4.64 20.54
CA HIS A 416 21.51 -5.34 20.77
C HIS A 416 22.30 -5.53 19.47
N ASP A 417 21.60 -5.84 18.38
CA ASP A 417 22.19 -6.04 17.05
C ASP A 417 21.80 -4.91 16.10
N PHE A 418 22.74 -4.50 15.24
CA PHE A 418 22.48 -3.48 14.21
C PHE A 418 22.35 -4.13 12.83
N PRO A 419 21.35 -3.72 12.02
CA PRO A 419 21.17 -4.29 10.70
C PRO A 419 22.26 -3.75 9.76
N CYS A 420 22.83 -4.65 8.96
CA CYS A 420 23.83 -4.31 7.97
C CYS A 420 23.61 -5.10 6.67
N LEU A 421 23.89 -4.45 5.54
CA LEU A 421 23.97 -5.12 4.26
C LEU A 421 25.44 -5.32 3.90
N SER A 422 25.81 -6.55 3.59
CA SER A 422 27.17 -6.94 3.21
C SER A 422 27.22 -7.58 1.84
N ASP A 423 28.36 -7.43 1.15
CA ASP A 423 28.67 -8.11 -0.10
C ASP A 423 29.16 -9.55 0.13
N GLN A 424 29.44 -10.29 -0.95
CA GLN A 424 29.87 -11.69 -0.88
C GLN A 424 31.21 -11.86 -0.15
N ASP A 425 32.06 -10.83 -0.15
CA ASP A 425 33.34 -10.80 0.56
C ASP A 425 33.17 -10.38 2.04
N ARG A 426 31.93 -10.26 2.51
CA ARG A 426 31.51 -9.87 3.87
C ARG A 426 31.89 -8.45 4.28
N TYR A 427 32.15 -7.58 3.30
CA TYR A 427 32.29 -6.17 3.61
C TYR A 427 30.94 -5.48 3.71
N VAL A 428 30.79 -4.60 4.68
CA VAL A 428 29.57 -3.82 4.91
C VAL A 428 29.47 -2.70 3.88
N ILE A 429 28.37 -2.68 3.13
CA ILE A 429 28.06 -1.65 2.13
C ILE A 429 26.99 -0.67 2.63
N SER A 430 26.14 -1.10 3.57
CA SER A 430 25.11 -0.27 4.20
C SER A 430 24.91 -0.62 5.67
N LEU A 431 24.59 0.40 6.47
CA LEU A 431 24.20 0.30 7.88
C LEU A 431 22.88 1.08 8.10
N PRO A 432 21.72 0.54 7.70
CA PRO A 432 20.44 1.21 7.88
C PRO A 432 20.06 1.35 9.36
N PRO A 433 19.33 2.40 9.77
CA PRO A 433 18.99 3.61 9.03
C PRO A 433 20.11 4.67 8.99
N LEU A 434 21.33 4.35 9.47
CA LEU A 434 22.39 5.32 9.74
C LEU A 434 23.04 5.87 8.46
N THR A 435 23.69 5.02 7.67
CA THR A 435 24.52 5.48 6.53
C THR A 435 24.91 4.35 5.58
N ASN A 436 25.38 4.74 4.39
CA ASN A 436 26.07 3.85 3.46
C ASN A 436 27.58 3.87 3.72
N ALA A 437 28.29 2.86 3.22
CA ALA A 437 29.75 2.83 3.27
C ALA A 437 30.36 3.56 2.06
N GLU A 438 31.46 4.29 2.29
CA GLU A 438 32.21 5.05 1.28
C GLU A 438 32.66 4.16 0.10
N ARG A 439 32.92 2.86 0.36
CA ARG A 439 33.31 1.89 -0.67
C ARG A 439 32.28 1.69 -1.78
N SER A 440 31.01 1.99 -1.52
CA SER A 440 29.90 1.80 -2.45
C SER A 440 29.37 3.12 -3.02
N LYS A 441 30.12 4.20 -2.80
CA LYS A 441 29.73 5.57 -3.13
C LYS A 441 29.52 5.76 -4.62
N LEU A 442 28.45 6.46 -4.95
CA LEU A 442 28.17 6.90 -6.32
C LEU A 442 29.15 7.97 -6.77
N SER A 443 29.53 7.88 -8.04
CA SER A 443 30.40 8.80 -8.73
C SER A 443 29.74 9.24 -10.06
N PRO A 444 30.23 10.30 -10.72
CA PRO A 444 29.75 10.65 -12.05
C PRO A 444 29.94 9.53 -13.09
N SER A 445 30.89 8.62 -12.87
CA SER A 445 31.13 7.45 -13.73
C SER A 445 30.27 6.23 -13.40
N SER A 446 29.38 6.31 -12.39
CA SER A 446 28.53 5.19 -12.00
C SER A 446 27.42 4.97 -13.04
N GLU A 447 27.43 3.82 -13.72
CA GLU A 447 26.44 3.51 -14.78
C GLU A 447 25.30 2.59 -14.32
N SER A 448 25.49 1.91 -13.19
CA SER A 448 24.54 0.96 -12.61
C SER A 448 24.48 1.15 -11.09
N ILE A 449 23.28 1.28 -10.56
CA ILE A 449 23.03 1.56 -9.15
C ILE A 449 22.19 0.43 -8.58
N LEU A 450 22.60 -0.09 -7.43
CA LEU A 450 21.73 -0.88 -6.57
C LEU A 450 20.99 0.08 -5.63
N ILE A 451 19.67 0.08 -5.71
CA ILE A 451 18.79 0.76 -4.76
C ILE A 451 18.31 -0.26 -3.75
N GLU A 452 18.58 -0.01 -2.47
CA GLU A 452 18.03 -0.76 -1.33
C GLU A 452 17.00 0.10 -0.60
N ILE A 453 15.89 -0.51 -0.19
CA ILE A 453 14.89 0.08 0.68
C ILE A 453 14.70 -0.85 1.87
N THR A 454 14.91 -0.35 3.08
CA THR A 454 14.67 -1.11 4.32
C THR A 454 13.60 -0.46 5.18
N SER A 455 12.83 -1.25 5.92
CA SER A 455 11.81 -0.77 6.86
C SER A 455 11.62 -1.73 8.03
N ASN A 456 11.25 -1.19 9.18
CA ASN A 456 10.79 -1.90 10.37
C ASN A 456 9.25 -2.05 10.43
N HIS A 457 8.52 -1.52 9.45
CA HIS A 457 7.06 -1.45 9.47
C HIS A 457 6.37 -2.45 8.55
N SER A 458 6.61 -2.38 7.23
CA SER A 458 6.01 -3.31 6.27
C SER A 458 6.78 -3.36 4.94
N MET A 459 6.57 -4.44 4.18
CA MET A 459 7.09 -4.57 2.82
C MET A 459 6.42 -3.59 1.83
N ASP A 460 5.15 -3.24 2.06
CA ASP A 460 4.40 -2.32 1.18
C ASP A 460 4.98 -0.91 1.23
N ILE A 461 5.47 -0.48 2.40
CA ILE A 461 6.22 0.77 2.52
C ILE A 461 7.47 0.72 1.64
N CYS A 462 8.20 -0.40 1.65
CA CYS A 462 9.38 -0.55 0.81
C CYS A 462 9.05 -0.46 -0.68
N ARG A 463 7.97 -1.11 -1.13
CA ARG A 463 7.49 -1.04 -2.53
C ARG A 463 7.09 0.36 -2.93
N ARG A 464 6.30 1.04 -2.09
CA ARG A 464 5.86 2.42 -2.35
C ARG A 464 7.04 3.39 -2.48
N VAL A 465 8.02 3.30 -1.59
CA VAL A 465 9.22 4.15 -1.65
C VAL A 465 10.05 3.83 -2.89
N MET A 466 10.20 2.54 -3.23
CA MET A 466 10.89 2.10 -4.45
C MET A 466 10.22 2.63 -5.73
N ASP A 467 8.89 2.53 -5.82
CA ASP A 467 8.13 3.05 -6.96
C ASP A 467 8.31 4.57 -7.11
N LEU A 468 8.24 5.32 -6.00
CA LEU A 468 8.40 6.77 -6.01
C LEU A 468 9.79 7.22 -6.41
N ILE A 469 10.86 6.59 -5.89
CA ILE A 469 12.22 6.97 -6.29
C ILE A 469 12.45 6.69 -7.77
N LEU A 470 12.00 5.54 -8.28
CA LEU A 470 12.15 5.20 -9.70
C LEU A 470 11.35 6.14 -10.61
N GLN A 471 10.12 6.50 -10.24
CA GLN A 471 9.34 7.50 -10.97
C GLN A 471 10.06 8.86 -11.00
N LYS A 472 10.56 9.30 -9.84
CA LYS A 472 11.28 10.57 -9.72
C LYS A 472 12.58 10.59 -10.52
N MET A 473 13.31 9.47 -10.59
CA MET A 473 14.52 9.34 -11.42
C MET A 473 14.25 9.64 -12.90
N ILE A 474 13.07 9.27 -13.40
CA ILE A 474 12.64 9.59 -14.77
C ILE A 474 12.27 11.06 -14.89
N GLU A 475 11.55 11.61 -13.91
CA GLU A 475 11.19 13.04 -13.85
C GLU A 475 12.42 13.95 -13.93
N ILE A 476 13.49 13.60 -13.23
CA ILE A 476 14.75 14.35 -13.26
C ILE A 476 15.70 13.96 -14.41
N LYS A 477 15.23 13.10 -15.33
CA LYS A 477 15.90 12.69 -16.57
C LYS A 477 17.25 12.02 -16.38
N LEU A 478 17.31 10.99 -15.53
CA LEU A 478 18.54 10.26 -15.25
C LEU A 478 18.84 9.10 -16.20
N GLY A 479 17.94 8.73 -17.13
CA GLY A 479 18.25 7.70 -18.12
C GLY A 479 19.14 8.23 -19.25
N LYS A 480 20.06 7.41 -19.76
CA LYS A 480 20.82 7.75 -20.97
C LYS A 480 19.89 7.86 -22.19
N THR A 481 20.24 8.71 -23.15
CA THR A 481 19.51 8.90 -24.41
C THR A 481 19.43 7.61 -25.21
N SER A 482 18.25 7.32 -25.78
CA SER A 482 18.06 6.16 -26.66
C SER A 482 18.60 6.44 -28.06
N LYS A 483 18.90 5.38 -28.81
CA LYS A 483 19.14 5.47 -30.26
C LYS A 483 17.86 5.68 -31.07
N ASP A 484 16.71 5.40 -30.47
CA ASP A 484 15.40 5.67 -31.04
C ASP A 484 15.10 7.18 -30.97
N LEU A 485 14.84 7.81 -32.12
CA LEU A 485 14.56 9.24 -32.25
C LEU A 485 13.35 9.68 -31.43
N ASN A 486 12.43 8.76 -31.09
CA ASN A 486 11.21 9.05 -30.36
C ASN A 486 11.40 8.96 -28.83
N ILE A 487 12.46 8.31 -28.34
CA ILE A 487 12.71 8.06 -26.91
C ILE A 487 13.85 8.96 -26.39
N ARG A 488 13.50 9.91 -25.51
CA ARG A 488 14.44 10.88 -24.92
C ARG A 488 15.37 10.27 -23.87
N GLN A 489 14.91 9.29 -23.11
CA GLN A 489 15.73 8.58 -22.13
C GLN A 489 15.25 7.14 -21.94
N THR A 490 16.18 6.25 -21.60
CA THR A 490 15.86 4.86 -21.23
C THR A 490 16.50 4.52 -19.89
N LEU A 491 15.70 4.00 -18.95
CA LEU A 491 16.20 3.35 -17.74
C LEU A 491 15.97 1.85 -17.85
N ILE A 492 16.95 1.07 -17.37
CA ILE A 492 16.85 -0.39 -17.38
C ILE A 492 16.73 -0.86 -15.94
N LEU A 493 15.61 -1.50 -15.61
CA LEU A 493 15.36 -2.07 -14.29
C LEU A 493 15.63 -3.57 -14.32
N GLN A 494 16.58 -4.01 -13.53
CA GLN A 494 16.89 -5.42 -13.38
C GLN A 494 16.30 -5.96 -12.09
N GLN A 495 15.54 -7.05 -12.23
CA GLN A 495 14.88 -7.69 -11.11
C GLN A 495 15.89 -8.31 -10.13
N THR A 496 15.69 -8.03 -8.84
CA THR A 496 16.37 -8.68 -7.73
C THR A 496 15.45 -9.67 -7.02
N LYS A 497 16.05 -10.64 -6.33
CA LYS A 497 15.37 -11.67 -5.54
C LYS A 497 15.85 -11.60 -4.10
N VAL A 498 14.91 -11.57 -3.18
CA VAL A 498 15.14 -11.64 -1.74
C VAL A 498 14.76 -13.04 -1.30
N VAL A 499 15.69 -13.77 -0.70
CA VAL A 499 15.53 -15.15 -0.22
C VAL A 499 15.84 -15.22 1.27
N ASP A 500 15.34 -16.24 1.97
CA ASP A 500 15.82 -16.56 3.32
C ASP A 500 17.14 -17.35 3.30
N ASP A 501 17.65 -17.64 4.50
CA ASP A 501 18.84 -18.45 4.76
C ASP A 501 18.79 -19.87 4.18
N LYS A 502 17.59 -20.38 3.87
CA LYS A 502 17.36 -21.67 3.21
C LYS A 502 17.23 -21.54 1.69
N GLY A 503 17.36 -20.33 1.14
CA GLY A 503 17.20 -20.05 -0.28
C GLY A 503 15.75 -20.00 -0.76
N GLN A 504 14.76 -19.98 0.14
CA GLN A 504 13.36 -19.83 -0.23
C GLN A 504 13.07 -18.38 -0.59
N LEU A 505 12.42 -18.17 -1.73
CA LEU A 505 12.03 -16.85 -2.21
C LEU A 505 11.03 -16.18 -1.23
N LYS A 506 11.37 -14.97 -0.77
CA LYS A 506 10.48 -14.11 0.03
C LYS A 506 9.86 -13.02 -0.79
N THR A 507 10.64 -12.38 -1.67
CA THR A 507 10.16 -11.25 -2.46
C THR A 507 11.02 -11.09 -3.73
N THR A 508 10.41 -10.58 -4.79
CA THR A 508 11.11 -10.13 -6.00
C THR A 508 10.66 -8.75 -6.39
N PHE A 509 11.55 -7.95 -6.95
CA PHE A 509 11.22 -6.64 -7.48
C PHE A 509 12.15 -6.24 -8.63
N PRO A 510 11.64 -5.69 -9.74
CA PRO A 510 10.22 -5.55 -10.06
C PRO A 510 9.57 -6.90 -10.44
N SER A 511 8.41 -7.21 -9.89
CA SER A 511 7.57 -8.36 -10.27
C SER A 511 6.51 -7.95 -11.30
N ARG A 512 5.61 -8.87 -11.71
CA ARG A 512 4.52 -8.58 -12.66
C ARG A 512 3.49 -7.58 -12.12
N THR A 513 3.37 -7.47 -10.80
CA THR A 513 2.42 -6.60 -10.09
C THR A 513 3.06 -5.27 -9.64
N ASP A 514 4.33 -5.02 -9.98
CA ASP A 514 5.03 -3.79 -9.65
C ASP A 514 5.14 -2.87 -10.89
N LEU A 515 5.37 -1.56 -10.69
CA LEU A 515 5.63 -0.56 -11.74
C LEU A 515 4.45 -0.30 -12.69
N HIS A 516 3.24 -0.14 -12.17
CA HIS A 516 2.06 0.25 -12.96
C HIS A 516 1.95 1.78 -13.11
N TRP A 517 2.92 2.42 -13.80
CA TRP A 517 3.03 3.89 -13.87
C TRP A 517 2.12 4.61 -14.87
N ASN A 518 1.20 3.91 -15.53
CA ASN A 518 0.52 4.48 -16.70
C ASN A 518 -0.54 5.56 -16.43
N GLU A 519 -0.80 5.99 -15.19
CA GLU A 519 -1.92 6.92 -14.93
C GLU A 519 -1.71 8.04 -13.88
N ASN A 520 -0.54 8.17 -13.26
CA ASN A 520 -0.29 9.25 -12.28
C ASN A 520 0.96 10.12 -12.56
N SER A 521 1.80 9.78 -13.54
CA SER A 521 2.89 10.65 -13.98
C SER A 521 2.48 11.39 -15.25
N ASN A 522 2.61 12.72 -15.28
CA ASN A 522 2.54 13.53 -16.52
C ASN A 522 3.63 13.18 -17.56
N LEU A 523 4.32 12.05 -17.38
CA LEU A 523 5.40 11.56 -18.22
C LEU A 523 4.90 10.38 -19.05
N PRO A 524 4.92 10.47 -20.39
CA PRO A 524 4.68 9.31 -21.24
C PRO A 524 5.85 8.34 -21.07
N ILE A 525 5.61 7.22 -20.38
CA ILE A 525 6.58 6.17 -20.10
C ILE A 525 6.14 4.89 -20.80
N LEU A 526 6.98 4.33 -21.66
CA LEU A 526 6.82 2.99 -22.21
C LEU A 526 7.51 1.99 -21.29
N ILE A 527 6.76 1.10 -20.65
CA ILE A 527 7.32 0.01 -19.86
C ILE A 527 7.33 -1.27 -20.70
N GLU A 528 8.51 -1.69 -21.13
CA GLU A 528 8.72 -2.96 -21.82
C GLU A 528 9.27 -3.99 -20.85
N ARG A 529 8.49 -5.06 -20.62
CA ARG A 529 8.97 -6.24 -19.93
C ARG A 529 9.59 -7.16 -20.96
N LEU A 530 10.92 -7.18 -21.00
CA LEU A 530 11.61 -8.08 -21.91
C LEU A 530 11.49 -9.50 -21.33
N THR A 531 10.98 -10.43 -22.14
CA THR A 531 11.13 -11.89 -21.98
C THR A 531 11.80 -12.51 -23.21
N ILE A 532 13.09 -12.83 -23.13
CA ILE A 532 13.87 -13.67 -24.01
C ILE A 532 13.36 -15.07 -23.74
N GLU A 533 12.61 -15.59 -24.71
CA GLU A 533 12.34 -17.01 -24.84
C GLU A 533 13.68 -17.76 -24.83
N LYS A 534 13.76 -18.80 -24.01
CA LYS A 534 14.92 -19.69 -23.93
C LYS A 534 15.08 -20.49 -25.23
#